data_AF-A0A9W8XX69-F1
#
_entry.id   AF-A0A9W8XX69-F1
#
_cell.length_a   1.000
_cell.length_b   1.000
_cell.length_c   1.000
_cell.angle_alpha   90.00
_cell.angle_beta   90.00
_cell.angle_gamma   90.00
#
_symmetry.space_group_name_H-M   'P 1'
#
loop_
_entity.id
_entity.type
_entity.pdbx_description
1 polymer ?
#
loop_
_entity_poly.entity_id
_entity_poly.type
_entity_poly.pdbx_seq_one_letter_code
_entity_poly.pdbx_strand_id
1 'polypeptide(L)'
;MKINPAPLHLAQTVITGLVVAFSVAILGTAAHTLDVFNKQQTSNPWWLPLWPQHFDVHGTNALIASATVTLALSGVFLVMSLIPQVNLANKHTLRALLALGSAGPSSLLTVVTVIYVHILNAKSELDTIQTWTCKYKNSAPMQQDMALASNMGNGNFTSLCHQSKFALYGTLVVFVLLCASMGLSVVGWMADKWTERQERKELEMQQS
;
A
#
# COMPACT_ATOMS: atom_id res chain seq x y z
N MET A 1 -21.87 12.20 29.99
CA MET A 1 -22.12 11.21 28.92
C MET A 1 -20.94 10.24 28.91
N LYS A 2 -21.15 8.93 29.12
CA LYS A 2 -20.08 7.93 29.22
C LYS A 2 -19.63 7.54 27.80
N ILE A 3 -18.39 7.86 27.44
CA ILE A 3 -17.83 7.58 26.12
C ILE A 3 -17.27 6.15 26.13
N ASN A 4 -17.67 5.33 25.16
CA ASN A 4 -17.11 4.00 24.97
C ASN A 4 -16.03 4.04 23.87
N PRO A 5 -14.74 3.82 24.19
CA PRO A 5 -13.65 3.85 23.20
C PRO A 5 -13.49 2.52 22.42
N ALA A 6 -14.12 1.43 22.86
CA ALA A 6 -14.05 0.12 22.19
C ALA A 6 -14.37 0.13 20.68
N PRO A 7 -15.42 0.82 20.18
CA PRO A 7 -15.70 0.88 18.74
C PRO A 7 -14.60 1.56 17.93
N LEU A 8 -13.88 2.53 18.51
CA LEU A 8 -12.78 3.23 17.83
C LEU A 8 -11.58 2.29 17.63
N HIS A 9 -11.27 1.51 18.66
CA HIS A 9 -10.20 0.51 18.60
C HIS A 9 -10.52 -0.59 17.58
N LEU A 10 -11.77 -1.05 17.51
CA LEU A 10 -12.21 -2.04 16.52
C LEU A 10 -12.11 -1.48 15.10
N ALA A 11 -12.63 -0.27 14.86
CA ALA A 11 -12.57 0.38 13.56
C ALA A 11 -11.12 0.54 13.08
N GLN A 12 -10.21 0.94 13.97
CA GLN A 12 -8.78 1.06 13.68
C GLN A 12 -8.16 -0.28 13.28
N THR A 13 -8.46 -1.37 14.00
CA THR A 13 -7.95 -2.71 13.68
C THR A 13 -8.47 -3.20 12.32
N VAL A 14 -9.75 -2.94 12.00
CA VAL A 14 -10.33 -3.25 10.69
C VAL A 14 -9.65 -2.48 9.57
N ILE A 15 -9.44 -1.17 9.73
CA ILE A 15 -8.73 -0.34 8.73
C ILE A 15 -7.31 -0.84 8.53
N THR A 16 -6.61 -1.21 9.61
CA THR A 16 -5.26 -1.78 9.52
C THR A 16 -5.28 -3.11 8.76
N GLY A 17 -6.30 -3.95 8.96
CA GLY A 17 -6.48 -5.18 8.18
C GLY A 17 -6.64 -4.92 6.69
N LEU A 18 -7.43 -3.90 6.32
CA LEU A 18 -7.56 -3.46 4.93
C LEU A 18 -6.23 -2.96 4.37
N VAL A 19 -5.47 -2.15 5.12
CA VAL A 19 -4.13 -1.69 4.71
C VAL A 19 -3.21 -2.87 4.40
N VAL A 20 -3.20 -3.89 5.24
CA VAL A 20 -2.39 -5.11 5.03
C VAL A 20 -2.84 -5.84 3.75
N ALA A 21 -4.14 -6.04 3.56
CA ALA A 21 -4.69 -6.72 2.39
C ALA A 21 -4.35 -5.98 1.08
N PHE A 22 -4.55 -4.66 1.04
CA PHE A 22 -4.18 -3.84 -0.11
C PHE A 22 -2.67 -3.85 -0.35
N SER A 23 -1.85 -3.80 0.70
CA SER A 23 -0.39 -3.83 0.56
C SER A 23 0.10 -5.13 -0.08
N VAL A 24 -0.50 -6.28 0.27
CA VAL A 24 -0.22 -7.56 -0.39
C VAL A 24 -0.61 -7.54 -1.87
N ALA A 25 -1.80 -7.02 -2.19
CA ALA A 25 -2.26 -6.93 -3.57
C ALA A 25 -1.40 -6.00 -4.44
N ILE A 26 -0.99 -4.84 -3.89
CA ILE A 26 -0.09 -3.89 -4.55
C ILE A 26 1.27 -4.53 -4.78
N LEU A 27 1.84 -5.19 -3.75
CA LEU A 27 3.12 -5.88 -3.87
C LEU A 27 3.08 -6.96 -4.95
N GLY A 28 2.02 -7.79 -4.96
CA GLY A 28 1.85 -8.85 -5.95
C GLY A 28 1.72 -8.31 -7.38
N THR A 29 0.87 -7.30 -7.59
CA THR A 29 0.68 -6.69 -8.92
C THR A 29 1.92 -5.96 -9.41
N ALA A 30 2.59 -5.18 -8.56
CA ALA A 30 3.82 -4.48 -8.93
C ALA A 30 4.96 -5.48 -9.22
N ALA A 31 5.16 -6.49 -8.37
CA ALA A 31 6.19 -7.51 -8.56
C ALA A 31 5.95 -8.34 -9.83
N HIS A 32 4.70 -8.74 -10.09
CA HIS A 32 4.37 -9.48 -11.31
C HIS A 32 4.66 -8.64 -12.57
N THR A 33 4.29 -7.35 -12.59
CA THR A 33 4.57 -6.49 -13.74
C THR A 33 6.07 -6.31 -13.99
N LEU A 34 6.87 -6.22 -12.91
CA LEU A 34 8.33 -6.12 -13.00
C LEU A 34 8.99 -7.43 -13.46
N ASP A 35 8.49 -8.58 -13.00
CA ASP A 35 8.97 -9.90 -13.43
C ASP A 35 8.73 -10.13 -14.93
N VAL A 36 7.54 -9.78 -15.43
CA VAL A 36 7.23 -9.88 -16.86
C VAL A 36 8.16 -8.98 -17.68
N PHE A 37 8.38 -7.74 -17.25
CA PHE A 37 9.34 -6.84 -17.88
C PHE A 37 10.75 -7.45 -17.93
N ASN A 38 11.24 -7.95 -16.79
CA ASN A 38 12.60 -8.52 -16.68
C ASN A 38 12.81 -9.75 -17.57
N LYS A 39 11.78 -10.60 -17.71
CA LYS A 39 11.81 -11.76 -18.61
C LYS A 39 11.77 -11.34 -20.07
N GLN A 40 10.91 -10.39 -20.43
CA GLN A 40 10.70 -10.00 -21.82
C GLN A 40 11.83 -9.12 -22.40
N GLN A 41 12.48 -8.30 -21.57
CA GLN A 41 13.58 -7.44 -22.04
C GLN A 41 14.83 -8.22 -22.48
N THR A 42 15.08 -9.39 -21.87
CA THR A 42 16.30 -10.21 -22.10
C THR A 42 16.08 -11.34 -23.09
N SER A 43 14.84 -11.83 -23.23
CA SER A 43 14.55 -13.09 -23.92
C SER A 43 14.21 -12.93 -25.41
N ASN A 44 14.75 -11.94 -26.11
CA ASN A 44 14.33 -11.65 -27.49
C ASN A 44 15.34 -12.17 -28.55
N PRO A 45 15.15 -13.38 -29.12
CA PRO A 45 16.09 -13.96 -30.09
C PRO A 45 16.13 -13.25 -31.44
N TRP A 46 15.17 -12.37 -31.74
CA TRP A 46 15.00 -11.72 -33.05
C TRP A 46 15.41 -10.25 -33.08
N TRP A 47 15.99 -9.73 -32.00
CA TRP A 47 16.49 -8.34 -31.90
C TRP A 47 15.43 -7.25 -32.14
N LEU A 48 14.13 -7.58 -32.12
CA LEU A 48 13.06 -6.57 -32.08
C LEU A 48 12.81 -6.12 -30.64
N PRO A 49 13.06 -4.84 -30.30
CA PRO A 49 12.78 -4.33 -28.96
C PRO A 49 11.27 -4.19 -28.75
N LEU A 50 10.66 -5.17 -28.05
CA LEU A 50 9.29 -5.06 -27.53
C LEU A 50 9.18 -3.97 -26.45
N TRP A 51 10.28 -3.75 -25.74
CA TRP A 51 10.45 -2.74 -24.72
C TRP A 51 11.52 -1.74 -25.17
N PRO A 52 11.38 -0.44 -24.84
CA PRO A 52 12.43 0.55 -25.09
C PRO A 52 13.75 0.18 -24.43
N GLN A 53 14.87 0.57 -25.04
CA GLN A 53 16.22 0.31 -24.50
C GLN A 53 16.51 1.14 -23.24
N HIS A 54 15.89 2.32 -23.12
CA HIS A 54 15.92 3.16 -21.93
C HIS A 54 14.54 3.17 -21.30
N PHE A 55 14.41 2.48 -20.16
CA PHE A 55 13.13 2.25 -19.52
C PHE A 55 13.22 2.56 -18.02
N ASP A 56 12.27 3.34 -17.51
CA ASP A 56 12.29 3.73 -16.10
C ASP A 56 11.48 2.75 -15.24
N VAL A 57 12.21 1.93 -14.47
CA VAL A 57 11.65 0.97 -13.51
C VAL A 57 11.62 1.50 -12.07
N HIS A 58 12.15 2.70 -11.82
CA HIS A 58 12.26 3.26 -10.47
C HIS A 58 10.89 3.47 -9.83
N GLY A 59 9.88 3.87 -10.61
CA GLY A 59 8.51 4.01 -10.11
C GLY A 59 7.94 2.69 -9.58
N THR A 60 8.14 1.60 -10.32
CA THR A 60 7.66 0.27 -9.91
C THR A 60 8.43 -0.26 -8.71
N ASN A 61 9.75 -0.04 -8.67
CA ASN A 61 10.57 -0.40 -7.52
C ASN A 61 10.16 0.37 -6.25
N ALA A 62 9.79 1.65 -6.38
CA ALA A 62 9.28 2.45 -5.27
C ALA A 62 7.92 1.92 -4.76
N LEU A 63 7.03 1.49 -5.65
CA LEU A 63 5.76 0.84 -5.26
C LEU A 63 6.00 -0.48 -4.50
N ILE A 64 6.92 -1.31 -4.96
CA ILE A 64 7.29 -2.57 -4.28
C ILE A 64 7.88 -2.28 -2.90
N ALA A 65 8.82 -1.34 -2.81
CA ALA A 65 9.48 -0.98 -1.55
C ALA A 65 8.46 -0.43 -0.53
N SER A 66 7.62 0.52 -0.94
CA SER A 66 6.61 1.12 -0.07
C SER A 66 5.56 0.13 0.40
N ALA A 67 5.08 -0.77 -0.48
CA ALA A 67 4.13 -1.82 -0.12
C ALA A 67 4.75 -2.82 0.88
N THR A 68 6.02 -3.19 0.69
CA THR A 68 6.73 -4.12 1.58
C THR A 68 6.91 -3.55 2.99
N VAL A 69 7.35 -2.28 3.09
CA VAL A 69 7.53 -1.60 4.38
C VAL A 69 6.18 -1.42 5.08
N THR A 70 5.16 -0.98 4.34
CA THR A 70 3.81 -0.77 4.90
C THR A 70 3.20 -2.08 5.40
N LEU A 71 3.39 -3.18 4.64
CA LEU A 71 2.96 -4.52 5.01
C LEU A 71 3.65 -4.99 6.30
N ALA A 72 4.96 -4.79 6.42
CA ALA A 72 5.72 -5.19 7.60
C ALA A 72 5.26 -4.40 8.84
N LEU A 73 5.24 -3.07 8.76
CA LEU A 73 4.88 -2.20 9.89
C LEU A 73 3.42 -2.39 10.34
N SER A 74 2.49 -2.40 9.38
CA SER A 74 1.06 -2.56 9.67
C SER A 74 0.73 -4.00 10.08
N GLY A 75 1.44 -4.98 9.51
CA GLY A 75 1.32 -6.40 9.88
C GLY A 75 1.74 -6.65 11.32
N VAL A 76 2.88 -6.10 11.76
CA VAL A 76 3.32 -6.20 13.16
C VAL A 76 2.29 -5.56 14.10
N PHE A 77 1.79 -4.37 13.78
CA PHE A 77 0.76 -3.73 14.59
C PHE A 77 -0.55 -4.54 14.66
N LEU A 78 -0.97 -5.13 13.54
CA LEU A 78 -2.16 -5.96 13.47
C LEU A 78 -2.00 -7.24 14.30
N VAL A 79 -0.88 -7.94 14.17
CA VAL A 79 -0.58 -9.15 14.95
C VAL A 79 -0.57 -8.82 16.44
N MET A 80 0.10 -7.76 16.85
CA MET A 80 0.12 -7.31 18.25
C MET A 80 -1.29 -6.93 18.76
N SER A 81 -2.14 -6.39 17.90
CA SER A 81 -3.52 -6.03 18.26
C SER A 81 -4.45 -7.23 18.42
N LEU A 82 -4.16 -8.35 17.76
CA LEU A 82 -4.97 -9.57 17.82
C LEU A 82 -4.52 -10.54 18.91
N ILE A 83 -3.26 -10.49 19.34
CA ILE A 83 -2.75 -11.38 20.38
C ILE A 83 -3.24 -10.90 21.76
N PRO A 84 -4.06 -11.71 22.48
CA PRO A 84 -4.60 -11.31 23.78
C PRO A 84 -3.52 -11.17 24.87
N GLN A 85 -2.40 -11.90 24.74
CA GLN A 85 -1.30 -11.88 25.71
C GLN A 85 -0.58 -10.53 25.81
N VAL A 86 -0.59 -9.72 24.74
CA VAL A 86 0.09 -8.41 24.74
C VAL A 86 -0.73 -7.36 25.50
N ASN A 87 -2.02 -7.64 25.76
CA ASN A 87 -2.98 -6.82 26.49
C ASN A 87 -2.95 -5.33 26.08
N LEU A 88 -2.93 -5.05 24.77
CA LEU A 88 -3.01 -3.69 24.23
C LEU A 88 -4.31 -2.98 24.64
N ALA A 89 -5.34 -3.74 25.00
CA ALA A 89 -6.62 -3.22 25.49
C ALA A 89 -6.45 -2.43 26.81
N ASN A 90 -5.59 -2.86 27.72
CA ASN A 90 -5.32 -2.14 28.98
C ASN A 90 -4.20 -1.11 28.87
N LYS A 91 -3.42 -1.11 27.78
CA LYS A 91 -2.27 -0.23 27.56
C LYS A 91 -2.54 0.78 26.44
N HIS A 92 -3.55 1.62 26.64
CA HIS A 92 -4.03 2.61 25.66
C HIS A 92 -2.93 3.50 25.07
N THR A 93 -1.96 3.94 25.89
CA THR A 93 -0.86 4.79 25.42
C THR A 93 0.14 4.01 24.57
N LEU A 94 0.41 2.75 24.90
CA LEU A 94 1.30 1.88 24.11
C LEU A 94 0.66 1.54 22.76
N ARG A 95 -0.63 1.21 22.74
CA ARG A 95 -1.39 0.96 21.51
C ARG A 95 -1.35 2.18 20.58
N ALA A 96 -1.61 3.37 21.11
CA ALA A 96 -1.55 4.60 20.33
C ALA A 96 -0.15 4.88 19.77
N LEU A 97 0.90 4.68 20.58
CA LEU A 97 2.30 4.82 20.15
C LEU A 97 2.66 3.84 19.03
N LEU A 98 2.29 2.57 19.15
CA LEU A 98 2.55 1.55 18.12
C LEU A 98 1.79 1.85 16.83
N ALA A 99 0.54 2.29 16.95
CA ALA A 99 -0.27 2.67 15.80
C ALA A 99 0.31 3.88 15.06
N LEU A 100 0.68 4.94 15.79
CA LEU A 100 1.29 6.13 15.21
C LEU A 100 2.69 5.86 14.67
N GLY A 101 3.47 5.04 15.39
CA GLY A 101 4.83 4.65 14.99
C GLY A 101 4.86 3.72 13.77
N SER A 102 3.79 2.97 13.49
CA SER A 102 3.66 2.17 12.27
C SER A 102 3.01 2.97 11.12
N ALA A 103 1.90 3.66 11.39
CA ALA A 103 1.15 4.37 10.35
C ALA A 103 1.82 5.67 9.90
N GLY A 104 2.54 6.37 10.78
CA GLY A 104 3.24 7.61 10.45
C GLY A 104 4.29 7.43 9.35
N PRO A 105 5.34 6.61 9.57
CA PRO A 105 6.36 6.34 8.55
C PRO A 105 5.76 5.74 7.26
N SER A 106 4.78 4.84 7.39
CA SER A 106 4.11 4.24 6.23
C SER A 106 3.33 5.26 5.40
N SER A 107 2.64 6.21 6.05
CA SER A 107 1.88 7.26 5.35
C SER A 107 2.81 8.21 4.61
N LEU A 108 3.93 8.60 5.22
CA LEU A 108 4.95 9.43 4.57
C LEU A 108 5.57 8.70 3.36
N LEU A 109 5.92 7.43 3.52
CA LEU A 109 6.52 6.65 2.44
C LEU A 109 5.55 6.46 1.27
N THR A 110 4.28 6.17 1.55
CA THR A 110 3.26 5.97 0.51
C THR A 110 2.94 7.27 -0.23
N VAL A 111 2.83 8.42 0.44
CA VAL A 111 2.60 9.70 -0.26
C VAL A 111 3.79 10.11 -1.14
N VAL A 112 5.03 9.96 -0.63
CA VAL A 112 6.25 10.24 -1.41
C VAL A 112 6.30 9.34 -2.64
N THR A 113 5.97 8.05 -2.47
CA THR A 113 5.93 7.09 -3.58
C THR A 113 4.90 7.49 -4.64
N VAL A 114 3.67 7.83 -4.24
CA VAL A 114 2.62 8.23 -5.18
C VAL A 114 3.04 9.46 -5.99
N ILE A 115 3.59 10.48 -5.32
CA ILE A 115 4.09 11.69 -5.97
C ILE A 115 5.22 11.35 -6.96
N TYR A 116 6.21 10.57 -6.50
CA TYR A 116 7.34 10.17 -7.31
C TYR A 116 6.91 9.43 -8.59
N VAL A 117 6.01 8.44 -8.45
CA VAL A 117 5.49 7.68 -9.59
C VAL A 117 4.69 8.55 -10.54
N HIS A 118 3.90 9.53 -10.05
CA HIS A 118 3.18 10.47 -10.92
C HIS A 118 4.14 11.35 -11.72
N ILE A 119 5.21 11.84 -11.08
CA ILE A 119 6.25 12.63 -11.76
C ILE A 119 6.89 11.79 -12.86
N LEU A 120 7.29 10.54 -12.58
CA LEU A 120 7.88 9.66 -13.57
C LEU A 120 6.92 9.35 -14.73
N ASN A 121 5.66 9.07 -14.44
CA ASN A 121 4.65 8.79 -15.47
C ASN A 121 4.27 10.02 -16.32
N ALA A 122 4.53 11.24 -15.83
CA ALA A 122 4.26 12.48 -16.55
C ALA A 122 5.42 12.93 -17.45
N LYS A 123 6.63 12.39 -17.23
CA LYS A 123 7.78 12.68 -18.09
C LYS A 123 7.61 12.00 -19.46
N SER A 124 7.99 12.72 -20.51
CA SER A 124 7.92 12.21 -21.89
C SER A 124 9.26 11.65 -22.41
N GLU A 125 10.35 11.81 -21.65
CA GLU A 125 11.69 11.41 -22.08
C GLU A 125 11.92 9.89 -21.96
N LEU A 126 11.36 9.27 -20.92
CA LEU A 126 11.51 7.85 -20.63
C LEU A 126 10.14 7.25 -20.32
N ASP A 127 9.83 6.12 -20.97
CA ASP A 127 8.62 5.36 -20.69
C ASP A 127 8.80 4.50 -19.42
N THR A 128 7.72 4.37 -18.65
CA THR A 128 7.62 3.45 -17.50
C THR A 128 6.85 2.19 -17.88
N ILE A 129 6.92 1.14 -17.04
CA ILE A 129 6.09 -0.08 -17.23
C ILE A 129 4.61 0.30 -17.42
N GLN A 130 4.13 1.28 -16.64
CA GLN A 130 2.75 1.72 -16.70
C GLN A 130 2.44 2.49 -18.00
N THR A 131 3.23 3.49 -18.38
CA THR A 131 2.92 4.30 -19.57
C THR A 131 3.00 3.46 -20.84
N TRP A 132 4.03 2.63 -20.96
CA TRP A 132 4.23 1.77 -22.12
C TRP A 132 3.13 0.73 -22.30
N THR A 133 2.86 -0.06 -21.26
CA THR A 133 1.84 -1.12 -21.34
C THR A 133 0.45 -0.53 -21.59
N CYS A 134 0.14 0.62 -20.99
CA CYS A 134 -1.14 1.30 -21.24
C CYS A 134 -1.25 1.93 -22.61
N LYS A 135 -0.14 2.40 -23.21
CA LYS A 135 -0.10 2.95 -24.57
C LYS A 135 -0.32 1.89 -25.63
N TYR A 136 0.29 0.71 -25.46
CA TYR A 136 0.27 -0.37 -26.46
C TYR A 136 -0.71 -1.52 -26.16
N LYS A 137 -1.58 -1.38 -25.14
CA LYS A 137 -2.56 -2.41 -24.74
C LYS A 137 -3.54 -2.84 -25.84
N ASN A 138 -3.85 -1.92 -26.76
CA ASN A 138 -4.81 -2.15 -27.86
C ASN A 138 -4.11 -2.34 -29.21
N SER A 139 -2.78 -2.27 -29.25
CA SER A 139 -2.05 -2.53 -30.47
C SER A 139 -2.18 -4.02 -30.80
N ALA A 140 -2.50 -4.37 -32.04
CA ALA A 140 -2.36 -5.75 -32.46
C ALA A 140 -0.87 -6.02 -32.74
N PRO A 141 -0.34 -7.22 -32.43
CA PRO A 141 0.91 -7.63 -33.06
C PRO A 141 0.71 -7.53 -34.58
N MET A 142 1.71 -7.02 -35.31
CA MET A 142 1.65 -7.08 -36.78
C MET A 142 1.38 -8.52 -37.19
N GLN A 143 0.57 -8.69 -38.24
CA GLN A 143 0.19 -9.99 -38.77
C GLN A 143 1.45 -10.68 -39.31
N GLN A 144 2.13 -11.43 -38.45
CA GLN A 144 3.31 -12.21 -38.78
C GLN A 144 2.89 -13.65 -39.06
N ASP A 145 3.42 -14.23 -40.14
CA ASP A 145 3.21 -15.64 -40.56
C ASP A 145 3.73 -16.70 -39.56
N MET A 146 4.22 -16.28 -38.39
CA MET A 146 4.78 -17.17 -37.37
C MET A 146 4.07 -16.97 -36.03
N ALA A 147 3.62 -18.07 -35.43
CA ALA A 147 3.05 -18.07 -34.09
C ALA A 147 4.11 -17.65 -33.07
N LEU A 148 4.03 -16.40 -32.62
CA LEU A 148 4.88 -15.89 -31.55
C LEU A 148 4.50 -16.60 -30.24
N ALA A 149 5.49 -16.99 -29.43
CA ALA A 149 5.23 -17.54 -28.11
C ALA A 149 4.33 -16.56 -27.32
N SER A 150 3.37 -17.07 -26.56
CA SER A 150 2.40 -16.26 -25.79
C SER A 150 3.05 -15.18 -24.89
N ASN A 151 4.33 -15.38 -24.57
CA ASN A 151 5.12 -14.55 -23.67
C ASN A 151 5.99 -13.50 -24.39
N MET A 152 6.02 -13.50 -25.73
CA MET A 152 6.88 -12.64 -26.56
C MET A 152 6.13 -11.52 -27.28
N GLY A 153 4.82 -11.39 -27.04
CA GLY A 153 3.97 -10.34 -27.62
C GLY A 153 3.36 -9.41 -26.57
N ASN A 154 2.59 -8.43 -27.05
CA ASN A 154 1.86 -7.49 -26.21
C ASN A 154 0.49 -8.01 -25.72
N GLY A 155 0.19 -9.30 -25.90
CA GLY A 155 -1.09 -9.90 -25.52
C GLY A 155 -1.44 -9.71 -24.03
N ASN A 156 -0.42 -9.60 -23.16
CA ASN A 156 -0.60 -9.38 -21.72
C ASN A 156 -0.64 -7.89 -21.33
N PHE A 157 -0.41 -6.94 -22.25
CA PHE A 157 -0.25 -5.52 -21.91
C PHE A 157 -1.53 -4.90 -21.34
N THR A 158 -2.71 -5.38 -21.74
CA THR A 158 -3.98 -4.97 -21.12
C THR A 158 -4.03 -5.31 -19.64
N SER A 159 -3.60 -6.53 -19.28
CA SER A 159 -3.54 -6.99 -17.88
C SER A 159 -2.46 -6.23 -17.12
N LEU A 160 -1.26 -6.08 -17.70
CA LEU A 160 -0.16 -5.34 -17.08
C LEU A 160 -0.53 -3.87 -16.83
N CYS A 161 -1.17 -3.20 -17.78
CA CYS A 161 -1.65 -1.82 -17.59
C CYS A 161 -2.64 -1.72 -16.42
N HIS A 162 -3.57 -2.66 -16.29
CA HIS A 162 -4.50 -2.69 -15.15
C HIS A 162 -3.77 -2.93 -13.83
N GLN A 163 -2.83 -3.88 -13.79
CA GLN A 163 -2.06 -4.20 -12.60
C GLN A 163 -1.18 -3.03 -12.15
N SER A 164 -0.47 -2.37 -13.07
CA SER A 164 0.36 -1.20 -12.75
C SER A 164 -0.48 -0.02 -12.26
N LYS A 165 -1.64 0.25 -12.89
CA LYS A 165 -2.58 1.26 -12.39
C LYS A 165 -3.14 0.90 -11.02
N PHE A 166 -3.51 -0.35 -10.80
CA PHE A 166 -3.98 -0.83 -9.51
C PHE A 166 -2.92 -0.64 -8.44
N ALA A 167 -1.65 -0.95 -8.71
CA ALA A 167 -0.56 -0.72 -7.76
C ALA A 167 -0.45 0.75 -7.37
N LEU A 168 -0.48 1.67 -8.35
CA LEU A 168 -0.41 3.12 -8.10
C LEU A 168 -1.62 3.65 -7.31
N TYR A 169 -2.84 3.39 -7.77
CA TYR A 169 -4.05 3.89 -7.11
C TYR A 169 -4.33 3.16 -5.79
N GLY A 170 -3.95 1.89 -5.70
CA GLY A 170 -3.98 1.12 -4.46
C GLY A 170 -3.09 1.75 -3.40
N THR A 171 -1.87 2.19 -3.75
CA THR A 171 -1.00 2.91 -2.81
C THR A 171 -1.62 4.22 -2.32
N LEU A 172 -2.34 4.94 -3.18
CA LEU A 172 -3.10 6.14 -2.78
C LEU A 172 -4.24 5.80 -1.80
N VAL A 173 -4.97 4.72 -2.04
CA VAL A 173 -6.01 4.23 -1.10
C VAL A 173 -5.38 3.85 0.24
N VAL A 174 -4.25 3.13 0.22
CA VAL A 174 -3.50 2.78 1.44
C VAL A 174 -3.08 4.02 2.21
N PHE A 175 -2.59 5.07 1.53
CA PHE A 175 -2.26 6.34 2.17
C PHE A 175 -3.47 6.95 2.92
N VAL A 176 -4.64 7.02 2.26
CA VAL A 176 -5.86 7.54 2.90
C VAL A 176 -6.28 6.70 4.11
N LEU A 177 -6.20 5.37 4.00
CA LEU A 177 -6.51 4.46 5.11
C LEU A 177 -5.53 4.62 6.27
N LEU A 178 -4.25 4.85 6.01
CA LEU A 178 -3.23 5.11 7.03
C LEU A 178 -3.53 6.43 7.77
N CYS A 179 -3.87 7.50 7.04
CA CYS A 179 -4.29 8.77 7.66
C CYS A 179 -5.54 8.60 8.54
N ALA A 180 -6.53 7.85 8.06
CA ALA A 180 -7.73 7.53 8.84
C ALA A 180 -7.39 6.73 10.11
N SER A 181 -6.51 5.74 10.00
CA SER A 181 -6.02 4.94 11.14
C SER A 181 -5.29 5.81 12.18
N MET A 182 -4.44 6.73 11.74
CA MET A 182 -3.79 7.71 12.63
C MET A 182 -4.82 8.59 13.34
N GLY A 183 -5.80 9.11 12.61
CA GLY A 183 -6.90 9.89 13.19
C GLY A 183 -7.66 9.12 14.27
N LEU A 184 -8.05 7.88 13.99
CA LEU A 184 -8.70 7.00 14.97
C LEU A 184 -7.81 6.70 16.17
N SER A 185 -6.50 6.54 15.97
CA SER A 185 -5.54 6.30 17.05
C SER A 185 -5.50 7.48 18.03
N VAL A 186 -5.46 8.71 17.52
CA VAL A 186 -5.44 9.93 18.33
C VAL A 186 -6.77 10.12 19.05
N VAL A 187 -7.89 9.97 18.34
CA VAL A 187 -9.24 10.11 18.95
C VAL A 187 -9.49 9.03 20.00
N GLY A 188 -9.13 7.77 19.72
CA GLY A 188 -9.22 6.67 20.67
C GLY A 188 -8.39 6.92 21.93
N TRP A 189 -7.14 7.38 21.77
CA TRP A 189 -6.29 7.72 22.91
C TRP A 189 -6.84 8.88 23.74
N MET A 190 -7.38 9.93 23.11
CA MET A 190 -8.02 11.04 23.83
C MET A 190 -9.27 10.58 24.59
N ALA A 191 -10.09 9.71 23.99
CA ALA A 191 -11.27 9.14 24.64
C ALA A 191 -10.86 8.29 25.86
N ASP A 192 -9.87 7.40 25.70
CA ASP A 192 -9.33 6.59 26.80
C ASP A 192 -8.84 7.49 27.95
N LYS A 193 -8.03 8.52 27.64
CA LYS A 193 -7.54 9.47 28.65
C LYS A 193 -8.66 10.25 29.33
N TRP A 194 -9.74 10.58 28.63
CA TRP A 194 -10.88 11.26 29.23
C TRP A 194 -11.65 10.33 30.17
N THR A 195 -11.85 9.07 29.78
CA THR A 195 -12.50 8.06 30.66
C THR A 195 -11.71 7.83 31.95
N GLU A 196 -10.39 7.64 31.88
CA GLU A 196 -9.54 7.48 33.07
C GLU A 196 -9.59 8.71 34.01
N ARG A 197 -9.82 9.91 33.47
CA ARG A 197 -9.96 11.14 34.27
C ARG A 197 -11.32 11.24 34.94
N GLN A 198 -12.38 10.77 34.30
CA GLN A 198 -13.72 10.76 34.90
C GLN A 198 -13.78 9.75 36.06
N GLU A 199 -13.26 8.53 35.85
CA GLU A 199 -13.25 7.50 36.89
C GLU A 199 -12.47 7.94 38.15
N ARG A 200 -11.33 8.62 37.97
CA ARG A 200 -10.58 9.20 39.10
C ARG A 200 -11.41 10.22 39.90
N LYS A 201 -12.13 11.12 39.22
CA LYS A 201 -12.98 12.11 39.89
C LYS A 201 -14.16 11.47 40.62
N GLU A 202 -14.77 10.43 40.04
CA GLU A 202 -15.86 9.70 40.68
C GLU A 202 -15.40 8.99 41.96
N LEU A 203 -14.20 8.40 41.95
CA LEU A 203 -13.59 7.78 43.13
C LEU A 203 -13.29 8.80 44.24
N GLU A 204 -12.78 9.98 43.89
CA GLU A 204 -12.52 11.06 44.85
C GLU A 204 -13.82 11.56 45.51
N MET A 205 -14.92 11.67 44.75
CA MET A 205 -16.22 12.09 45.29
C MET A 205 -16.86 11.05 46.20
N GLN A 206 -16.61 9.75 46.00
CA GLN A 206 -17.13 8.68 46.86
C GLN A 206 -16.39 8.57 48.20
N GLN A 207 -15.19 9.15 48.31
CA GLN A 207 -14.37 9.13 49.52
C GLN A 207 -14.57 10.36 50.42
N SER A 208 -15.29 11.38 49.94
CA SER A 208 -15.68 12.58 50.70
C SER A 208 -17.07 12.46 51.29
#